data_AF-A0AAT9I645-F1
#
_entry.id   AF-A0AAT9I645-F1
#
_cell.length_a   1.000
_cell.length_b   1.000
_cell.length_c   1.000
_cell.angle_alpha   90.00
_cell.angle_beta   90.00
_cell.angle_gamma   90.00
#
_symmetry.space_group_name_H-M   'P 1'
#
loop_
_entity.id
_entity.type
_entity.pdbx_description
1 polymer ?
#
loop_
_entity_poly.entity_id
_entity_poly.type
_entity_poly.pdbx_seq_one_letter_code
_entity_poly.pdbx_strand_id
1 'polypeptide(L)'
;MKRVNDYRDSLRNRDYRDSFIKRITRQDVKEPTNDNDSVIIKSEAYFTPFVGKVIRNIYYRKVKVFGPSNINDTTFTTSMKLIHLANRMHFDSRQWVIRQSLFFRENQRLDPFEMADNERYLRNRPFLQDARLYVMNADPASDSIDVEVVTKDVFEYGADLSQFSATDIKARVSNNDLLGAGQGLQVGFQWRTDYTPTWNTEVRYTKYNLLGSFVDVSMGYTTLNNYAPLDTNVYEGTVFINFNRPLYRNAAKLVGGLSIANSWSINIRGAEPQEEDSLYRDYRYLVVDGWIGYNFINNYKHDGTIGRKPNFAVLARHYNLSFQRTPEQLRFKEDPVYNAHRYYLLELQAYRLDYFKAHYFFGFGRTEDIPLGYNISATTGWESWKDRRRLYSGMEVQKFWTTRNQGLFNTTVGVSTFWLRRAVEDAVMHARLEYYSRLITFKKARFRQFLNIDYLNNPNSFFYKPLNINMEYGIWGFRDTKLNGYQRLNMGSETVYYSPLKVLGFKFNFFTSLQASMITAKSDDLLQNPLYLGLGGGFRIRNENLALNTIKVSGYYYPNAPAPMKKLMLEITTIVDFRFDISALRAPSFLSFR
;
A
#
# COMPACT_ATOMS: atom_id res chain seq x y z
N MET A 1 35.59 7.73 33.52
CA MET A 1 34.39 8.29 34.16
C MET A 1 34.25 9.82 34.00
N LYS A 2 35.32 10.64 34.04
CA LYS A 2 35.23 12.11 33.83
C LYS A 2 34.54 12.54 32.52
N ARG A 3 34.91 11.97 31.37
CA ARG A 3 34.30 12.30 30.06
C ARG A 3 32.80 12.03 29.94
N VAL A 4 32.24 11.10 30.71
CA VAL A 4 30.79 10.80 30.68
C VAL A 4 30.02 11.79 31.55
N ASN A 5 30.59 12.22 32.68
CA ASN A 5 30.02 13.29 33.51
C ASN A 5 30.07 14.65 32.81
N ASP A 6 31.19 14.98 32.15
CA ASP A 6 31.30 16.22 31.36
C ASP A 6 30.29 16.25 30.20
N TYR A 7 30.03 15.10 29.57
CA TYR A 7 29.00 14.98 28.53
C TYR A 7 27.58 15.12 29.10
N ARG A 8 27.33 14.54 30.28
CA ARG A 8 26.05 14.60 30.99
C ARG A 8 25.72 16.01 31.50
N ASP A 9 26.74 16.76 31.94
CA ASP A 9 26.61 18.17 32.32
C ASP A 9 26.49 19.10 31.11
N SER A 10 27.15 18.80 29.99
CA SER A 10 26.97 19.56 28.74
C SER A 10 25.55 19.44 28.17
N LEU A 11 24.86 18.30 28.36
CA LEU A 11 23.47 18.09 27.96
C LEU A 11 22.44 18.82 28.86
N ARG A 12 22.86 19.29 30.05
CA ARG A 12 22.04 20.15 30.94
C ARG A 12 22.11 21.62 30.55
N ASN A 13 23.13 22.05 29.80
CA ASN A 13 23.28 23.43 29.34
C ASN A 13 22.42 23.69 28.08
N ARG A 14 21.49 24.65 28.17
CA ARG A 14 20.51 24.98 27.11
C ARG A 14 21.18 25.37 25.79
N ASP A 15 22.25 26.16 25.85
CA ASP A 15 22.92 26.67 24.65
C ASP A 15 23.74 25.59 23.94
N TYR A 16 24.34 24.67 24.71
CA TYR A 16 25.02 23.50 24.14
C TYR A 16 24.03 22.52 23.54
N ARG A 17 22.89 22.28 24.20
CA ARG A 17 21.81 21.45 23.65
C ARG A 17 21.24 22.05 22.36
N ASP A 18 21.00 23.35 22.33
CA ASP A 18 20.47 24.03 21.15
C ASP A 18 21.51 24.05 20.01
N SER A 19 22.80 24.24 20.30
CA SER A 19 23.90 24.14 19.32
C SER A 19 24.11 22.71 18.79
N PHE A 20 24.07 21.71 19.69
CA PHE A 20 24.19 20.30 19.35
C PHE A 20 22.99 19.81 18.53
N ILE A 21 21.77 20.18 18.92
CA ILE A 21 20.54 19.93 18.16
C ILE A 21 20.63 20.63 16.81
N LYS A 22 21.00 21.90 16.71
CA LYS A 22 21.17 22.61 15.42
C LYS A 22 22.20 21.93 14.53
N ARG A 23 23.34 21.49 15.08
CA ARG A 23 24.42 20.80 14.34
C ARG A 23 24.01 19.41 13.83
N ILE A 24 23.16 18.69 14.56
CA ILE A 24 22.69 17.34 14.20
C ILE A 24 21.44 17.37 13.32
N THR A 25 20.58 18.37 13.50
CA THR A 25 19.32 18.50 12.75
C THR A 25 19.48 19.22 11.42
N ARG A 26 20.55 20.02 11.23
CA ARG A 26 20.74 20.87 10.03
C ARG A 26 19.48 21.69 9.70
N GLN A 27 18.79 22.22 10.72
CA GLN A 27 17.56 23.03 10.58
C GLN A 27 17.72 24.27 9.67
N ASP A 28 18.97 24.72 9.41
CA ASP A 28 19.28 25.92 8.62
C ASP A 28 19.64 25.66 7.15
N VAL A 29 19.67 24.40 6.69
CA VAL A 29 19.71 24.16 5.24
C VAL A 29 18.31 24.44 4.71
N LYS A 30 18.13 25.59 4.04
CA LYS A 30 16.91 25.86 3.28
C LYS A 30 16.66 24.66 2.35
N GLU A 31 15.65 23.84 2.66
CA GLU A 31 15.10 22.96 1.63
C GLU A 31 14.70 23.89 0.48
N PRO A 32 15.17 23.65 -0.76
CA PRO A 32 14.80 24.49 -1.88
C PRO A 32 13.26 24.55 -1.92
N THR A 33 12.73 25.76 -1.79
CA THR A 33 11.32 26.03 -1.96
C THR A 33 11.01 25.81 -3.43
N ASN A 34 10.53 24.61 -3.75
CA ASN A 34 9.73 24.46 -4.96
C ASN A 34 8.45 25.26 -4.70
N ASP A 35 8.40 26.51 -5.12
CA ASP A 35 7.20 27.36 -5.04
C ASP A 35 5.99 26.74 -5.79
N ASN A 36 6.22 25.65 -6.53
CA ASN A 36 5.21 24.83 -7.21
C ASN A 36 4.76 23.57 -6.42
N ASP A 37 5.16 23.37 -5.16
CA ASP A 37 4.81 22.17 -4.35
C ASP A 37 3.30 21.98 -4.10
N SER A 38 2.47 22.98 -4.40
CA SER A 38 1.01 22.91 -4.32
C SER A 38 0.31 22.70 -5.66
N VAL A 39 1.03 22.71 -6.79
CA VAL A 39 0.41 22.70 -8.13
C VAL A 39 0.36 21.30 -8.68
N ILE A 40 -0.85 20.87 -9.04
CA ILE A 40 -1.15 19.61 -9.73
C ILE A 40 -0.66 19.77 -11.19
N ILE A 41 0.58 19.37 -11.46
CA ILE A 41 1.17 19.40 -12.81
C ILE A 41 1.06 18.02 -13.46
N LYS A 42 0.55 18.00 -14.69
CA LYS A 42 0.45 16.78 -15.52
C LYS A 42 1.81 16.16 -15.72
N SER A 43 1.93 14.85 -15.52
CA SER A 43 3.23 14.17 -15.59
C SER A 43 3.82 14.18 -17.00
N GLU A 44 2.97 14.16 -18.03
CA GLU A 44 3.32 14.14 -19.46
C GLU A 44 3.68 15.52 -20.04
N ALA A 45 3.34 16.61 -19.34
CA ALA A 45 3.47 17.98 -19.86
C ALA A 45 4.92 18.33 -20.24
N TYR A 46 5.89 17.80 -19.49
CA TYR A 46 7.32 18.01 -19.75
C TYR A 46 7.79 17.38 -21.08
N PHE A 47 7.22 16.24 -21.47
CA PHE A 47 7.63 15.50 -22.66
C PHE A 47 6.86 15.89 -23.93
N THR A 48 5.72 16.57 -23.78
CA THR A 48 4.83 16.98 -24.88
C THR A 48 5.55 17.77 -25.99
N PRO A 49 6.49 18.69 -25.71
CA PRO A 49 7.23 19.41 -26.77
C PRO A 49 8.13 18.53 -27.64
N PHE A 50 8.45 17.31 -27.21
CA PHE A 50 9.39 16.40 -27.88
C PHE A 50 8.71 15.21 -28.56
N VAL A 51 7.38 15.23 -28.67
CA VAL A 51 6.57 14.18 -29.31
C VAL A 51 7.14 13.83 -30.68
N GLY A 52 7.29 12.54 -30.94
CA GLY A 52 7.65 12.04 -32.27
C GLY A 52 9.14 12.12 -32.63
N LYS A 53 9.97 12.85 -31.86
CA LYS A 53 11.43 12.86 -32.04
C LYS A 53 12.02 11.47 -31.75
N VAL A 54 13.09 11.11 -32.46
CA VAL A 54 13.74 9.80 -32.33
C VAL A 54 14.76 9.80 -31.19
N ILE A 55 14.66 8.82 -30.29
CA ILE A 55 15.62 8.63 -29.19
C ILE A 55 16.89 7.98 -29.75
N ARG A 56 18.01 8.69 -29.77
CA ARG A 56 19.29 8.13 -30.27
C ARG A 56 20.00 7.32 -29.20
N ASN A 57 20.29 7.96 -28.07
CA ASN A 57 21.05 7.38 -26.98
C ASN A 57 20.32 7.48 -25.65
N ILE A 58 20.47 6.46 -24.81
CA ILE A 58 19.96 6.46 -23.44
C ILE A 58 21.14 6.43 -22.46
N TYR A 59 21.30 7.50 -21.69
CA TYR A 59 22.30 7.64 -20.66
C TYR A 59 21.70 7.30 -19.28
N TYR A 60 22.52 6.75 -18.40
CA TYR A 60 22.09 6.35 -17.06
C TYR A 60 22.96 7.06 -16.03
N ARG A 61 22.31 7.77 -15.11
CA ARG A 61 22.97 8.48 -14.02
C ARG A 61 22.35 8.08 -12.69
N LYS A 62 23.19 7.65 -11.76
CA LYS A 62 22.76 7.26 -10.43
C LYS A 62 23.10 8.35 -9.42
N VAL A 63 22.14 8.72 -8.60
CA VAL A 63 22.31 9.65 -7.49
C VAL A 63 22.56 8.85 -6.22
N LYS A 64 23.52 9.29 -5.41
CA LYS A 64 23.83 8.65 -4.12
C LYS A 64 22.60 8.64 -3.20
N VAL A 65 22.37 7.51 -2.53
CA VAL A 65 21.26 7.28 -1.58
C VAL A 65 21.20 8.38 -0.51
N PHE A 66 22.32 8.63 0.18
CA PHE A 66 22.47 9.72 1.13
C PHE A 66 23.08 10.96 0.47
N GLY A 67 22.54 11.34 -0.68
CA GLY A 67 22.81 12.58 -1.40
C GLY A 67 21.75 13.67 -1.09
N PRO A 68 21.61 14.66 -1.99
CA PRO A 68 20.59 15.70 -1.84
C PRO A 68 19.18 15.09 -1.82
N SER A 69 18.25 15.78 -1.16
CA SER A 69 16.84 15.37 -1.15
C SER A 69 16.16 15.54 -2.52
N ASN A 70 16.69 16.42 -3.37
CA ASN A 70 16.23 16.63 -4.74
C ASN A 70 17.24 16.02 -5.71
N ILE A 71 16.77 15.21 -6.67
CA ILE A 71 17.62 14.67 -7.75
C ILE A 71 18.28 15.78 -8.57
N ASN A 72 17.65 16.96 -8.66
CA ASN A 72 18.16 18.10 -9.41
C ASN A 72 19.35 18.82 -8.73
N ASP A 73 19.61 18.56 -7.44
CA ASP A 73 20.65 19.27 -6.70
C ASP A 73 21.98 18.54 -6.86
N THR A 74 22.97 19.17 -7.49
CA THR A 74 24.30 18.60 -7.74
C THR A 74 25.36 19.05 -6.74
N THR A 75 24.99 19.89 -5.77
CA THR A 75 25.95 20.60 -4.88
C THR A 75 26.09 19.97 -3.50
N PHE A 76 25.35 18.89 -3.21
CA PHE A 76 25.34 18.30 -1.87
C PHE A 76 26.67 17.66 -1.48
N THR A 77 27.27 18.19 -0.42
CA THR A 77 28.43 17.59 0.25
C THR A 77 28.11 17.35 1.72
N THR A 78 28.66 16.27 2.30
CA THR A 78 28.45 15.94 3.72
C THR A 78 29.76 15.54 4.39
N SER A 79 30.02 16.10 5.58
CA SER A 79 31.20 15.82 6.40
C SER A 79 31.03 14.61 7.34
N MET A 80 29.88 13.94 7.31
CA MET A 80 29.54 12.87 8.26
C MET A 80 30.13 11.51 7.84
N LYS A 81 31.11 11.00 8.60
CA LYS A 81 31.76 9.69 8.35
C LYS A 81 30.78 8.51 8.26
N LEU A 82 29.71 8.52 9.05
CA LEU A 82 28.67 7.48 9.02
C LEU A 82 27.94 7.42 7.68
N ILE A 83 27.69 8.57 7.04
CA ILE A 83 27.05 8.64 5.72
C ILE A 83 27.98 8.07 4.63
N HIS A 84 29.29 8.35 4.73
CA HIS A 84 30.28 7.76 3.83
C HIS A 84 30.40 6.25 3.99
N LEU A 85 30.35 5.74 5.22
CA LEU A 85 30.32 4.30 5.49
C LEU A 85 29.05 3.65 4.93
N ALA A 86 27.88 4.25 5.16
CA ALA A 86 26.61 3.74 4.64
C ALA A 86 26.59 3.70 3.11
N ASN A 87 27.03 4.78 2.44
CA ASN A 87 27.16 4.79 0.97
C ASN A 87 28.18 3.76 0.45
N ARG A 88 29.19 3.36 1.24
CA ARG A 88 30.15 2.30 0.86
C ARG A 88 29.58 0.89 1.02
N MET A 89 28.64 0.70 1.94
CA MET A 89 27.99 -0.60 2.18
C MET A 89 26.77 -0.83 1.27
N HIS A 90 26.22 0.22 0.67
CA HIS A 90 25.11 0.16 -0.28
C HIS A 90 25.56 -0.49 -1.60
N PHE A 91 24.74 -1.38 -2.13
CA PHE A 91 24.88 -1.86 -3.50
C PHE A 91 23.96 -1.07 -4.44
N ASP A 92 24.55 -0.28 -5.35
CA ASP A 92 23.76 0.44 -6.35
C ASP A 92 23.04 -0.52 -7.31
N SER A 93 21.78 -0.20 -7.63
CA SER A 93 20.98 -0.89 -8.66
C SER A 93 21.75 -0.99 -9.96
N ARG A 94 21.97 -2.19 -10.48
CA ARG A 94 22.74 -2.40 -11.71
C ARG A 94 22.00 -1.79 -12.91
N GLN A 95 22.77 -1.22 -13.84
CA GLN A 95 22.20 -0.53 -15.02
C GLN A 95 21.28 -1.44 -15.85
N TRP A 96 21.59 -2.73 -15.96
CA TRP A 96 20.74 -3.68 -16.70
C TRP A 96 19.34 -3.85 -16.08
N VAL A 97 19.20 -3.70 -14.76
CA VAL A 97 17.88 -3.74 -14.07
C VAL A 97 17.04 -2.55 -14.47
N ILE A 98 17.67 -1.36 -14.48
CA ILE A 98 17.01 -0.12 -14.90
C ILE A 98 16.64 -0.19 -16.39
N ARG A 99 17.57 -0.64 -17.24
CA ARG A 99 17.33 -0.83 -18.68
C ARG A 99 16.18 -1.78 -18.98
N GLN A 100 16.08 -2.90 -18.26
CA GLN A 100 14.98 -3.86 -18.41
C GLN A 100 13.62 -3.29 -17.95
N SER A 101 13.65 -2.23 -17.15
CA SER A 101 12.46 -1.56 -16.59
C SER A 101 11.98 -0.39 -17.44
N LEU A 102 12.71 -0.02 -18.52
CA LEU A 102 12.28 1.01 -19.47
C LEU A 102 11.25 0.46 -20.46
N PHE A 103 10.28 1.29 -20.83
CA PHE A 103 9.25 0.93 -21.83
C PHE A 103 9.67 1.24 -23.26
N PHE A 104 10.61 2.17 -23.42
CA PHE A 104 11.17 2.61 -24.68
C PHE A 104 12.60 2.10 -24.88
N ARG A 105 13.08 2.16 -26.12
CA ARG A 105 14.44 1.80 -26.53
C ARG A 105 15.02 2.86 -27.46
N GLU A 106 16.32 2.79 -27.67
CA GLU A 106 17.00 3.55 -28.72
C GLU A 106 16.37 3.26 -30.09
N ASN A 107 16.36 4.27 -30.95
CA ASN A 107 15.72 4.31 -32.27
C ASN A 107 14.18 4.24 -32.26
N GLN A 108 13.53 4.45 -31.12
CA GLN A 108 12.08 4.61 -31.04
C GLN A 108 11.68 6.08 -30.98
N ARG A 109 10.45 6.38 -31.39
CA ARG A 109 9.87 7.72 -31.27
C ARG A 109 9.43 7.97 -29.83
N LEU A 110 9.68 9.17 -29.32
CA LEU A 110 9.25 9.56 -27.99
C LEU A 110 7.72 9.68 -27.93
N ASP A 111 7.13 8.96 -26.96
CA ASP A 111 5.75 9.13 -26.52
C ASP A 111 5.73 9.75 -25.10
N PRO A 112 5.14 10.94 -24.91
CA PRO A 112 5.05 11.59 -23.60
C PRO A 112 4.38 10.76 -22.51
N PHE A 113 3.33 10.01 -22.85
CA PHE A 113 2.59 9.20 -21.88
C PHE A 113 3.44 8.00 -21.46
N GLU A 114 4.15 7.39 -22.40
CA GLU A 114 5.06 6.28 -22.09
C GLU A 114 6.22 6.73 -21.21
N MET A 115 6.79 7.91 -21.46
CA MET A 115 7.84 8.50 -20.61
C MET A 115 7.34 8.77 -19.19
N ALA A 116 6.18 9.42 -19.05
CA ALA A 116 5.58 9.73 -17.76
C ALA A 116 5.20 8.46 -16.97
N ASP A 117 4.60 7.48 -17.63
CA ASP A 117 4.28 6.18 -17.01
C ASP A 117 5.56 5.42 -16.60
N ASN A 118 6.64 5.55 -17.37
CA ASN A 118 7.89 4.86 -17.06
C ASN A 118 8.59 5.44 -15.83
N GLU A 119 8.62 6.77 -15.70
CA GLU A 119 9.08 7.42 -14.46
C GLU A 119 8.29 6.94 -13.24
N ARG A 120 6.95 6.90 -13.34
CA ARG A 120 6.08 6.40 -12.28
C ARG A 120 6.35 4.92 -11.99
N TYR A 121 6.53 4.10 -13.02
CA TYR A 121 6.81 2.67 -12.87
C TYR A 121 8.12 2.43 -12.10
N LEU A 122 9.17 3.20 -12.43
CA LEU A 122 10.45 3.18 -11.73
C LEU A 122 10.30 3.63 -10.26
N ARG A 123 9.61 4.76 -9.99
CA ARG A 123 9.34 5.25 -8.62
C ARG A 123 8.52 4.27 -7.75
N ASN A 124 7.76 3.37 -8.38
CA ASN A 124 6.99 2.34 -7.69
C ASN A 124 7.75 1.04 -7.45
N ARG A 125 9.02 0.95 -7.88
CA ARG A 125 9.89 -0.16 -7.48
C ARG A 125 10.36 0.03 -6.03
N PRO A 126 10.42 -1.04 -5.22
CA PRO A 126 10.73 -0.93 -3.78
C PRO A 126 12.20 -0.55 -3.48
N PHE A 127 13.07 -0.61 -4.48
CA PHE A 127 14.49 -0.25 -4.38
C PHE A 127 14.80 1.17 -4.89
N LEU A 128 13.83 1.85 -5.51
CA LEU A 128 14.00 3.20 -6.01
C LEU A 128 13.20 4.21 -5.17
N GLN A 129 13.86 5.30 -4.79
CA GLN A 129 13.26 6.39 -4.05
C GLN A 129 12.58 7.38 -5.01
N ASP A 130 13.30 7.76 -6.06
CA ASP A 130 12.86 8.69 -7.09
C ASP A 130 13.53 8.33 -8.44
N ALA A 131 12.86 8.66 -9.53
CA ALA A 131 13.31 8.42 -10.89
C ALA A 131 12.77 9.51 -11.81
N ARG A 132 13.65 10.05 -12.65
CA ARG A 132 13.36 11.14 -13.58
C ARG A 132 14.00 10.89 -14.94
N LEU A 133 13.30 11.26 -15.99
CA LEU A 133 13.79 11.21 -17.36
C LEU A 133 14.00 12.65 -17.85
N TYR A 134 15.23 12.98 -18.25
CA TYR A 134 15.54 14.28 -18.87
C TYR A 134 15.77 14.10 -20.35
N VAL A 135 15.20 15.01 -21.14
CA VAL A 135 15.50 15.08 -22.57
C VAL A 135 16.73 15.99 -22.75
N MET A 136 17.77 15.43 -23.35
CA MET A 136 19.03 16.10 -23.67
C MET A 136 19.14 16.35 -25.18
N ASN A 137 20.00 17.30 -25.56
CA ASN A 137 20.31 17.63 -26.95
C ASN A 137 19.05 17.92 -27.80
N ALA A 138 18.08 18.60 -27.20
CA ALA A 138 16.80 18.92 -27.82
C ALA A 138 16.87 20.20 -28.68
N ASP A 139 17.84 20.30 -29.57
CA ASP A 139 17.87 21.38 -30.55
C ASP A 139 16.52 21.41 -31.32
N PRO A 140 15.84 22.56 -31.41
CA PRO A 140 14.63 22.71 -32.21
C PRO A 140 14.76 22.19 -33.64
N ALA A 141 15.95 22.30 -34.25
CA ALA A 141 16.23 21.82 -35.60
C ALA A 141 16.53 20.32 -35.68
N SER A 142 16.80 19.66 -34.56
CA SER A 142 17.11 18.22 -34.51
C SER A 142 15.83 17.39 -34.51
N ASP A 143 15.78 16.40 -35.40
CA ASP A 143 14.75 15.34 -35.47
C ASP A 143 14.92 14.27 -34.37
N SER A 144 16.02 14.37 -33.63
CA SER A 144 16.50 13.35 -32.73
C SER A 144 16.92 13.94 -31.38
N ILE A 145 16.79 13.13 -30.34
CA ILE A 145 17.02 13.51 -28.94
C ILE A 145 17.81 12.43 -28.22
N ASP A 146 18.44 12.82 -27.12
CA ASP A 146 19.04 11.88 -26.17
C ASP A 146 18.24 11.91 -24.87
N VAL A 147 18.21 10.80 -24.13
CA VAL A 147 17.47 10.70 -22.87
C VAL A 147 18.42 10.34 -21.74
N GLU A 148 18.40 11.10 -20.64
CA GLU A 148 19.08 10.76 -19.40
C GLU A 148 18.08 10.16 -18.40
N VAL A 149 18.32 8.91 -18.02
CA VAL A 149 17.59 8.24 -16.94
C VAL A 149 18.34 8.48 -15.63
N VAL A 150 17.76 9.29 -14.76
CA VAL A 150 18.33 9.60 -13.45
C VAL A 150 17.56 8.87 -12.36
N THR A 151 18.23 7.96 -11.66
CA THR A 151 17.64 7.20 -10.55
C THR A 151 18.30 7.56 -9.24
N LYS A 152 17.49 7.53 -8.17
CA LYS A 152 17.97 7.60 -6.79
C LYS A 152 17.48 6.38 -6.05
N ASP A 153 18.43 5.60 -5.56
CA ASP A 153 18.14 4.34 -4.88
C ASP A 153 17.77 4.59 -3.40
N VAL A 154 17.03 3.65 -2.82
CA VAL A 154 16.83 3.55 -1.37
C VAL A 154 17.89 2.61 -0.81
N PHE A 155 18.38 2.86 0.40
CA PHE A 155 19.25 1.91 1.08
C PHE A 155 18.52 0.57 1.25
N GLU A 156 19.09 -0.52 0.73
CA GLU A 156 18.34 -1.74 0.45
C GLU A 156 17.84 -2.47 1.72
N TYR A 157 18.48 -2.24 2.86
CA TYR A 157 18.12 -2.87 4.13
C TYR A 157 16.94 -2.19 4.80
N GLY A 158 15.90 -2.99 5.09
CA GLY A 158 14.70 -2.61 5.81
C GLY A 158 14.52 -3.40 7.11
N ALA A 159 13.78 -2.79 8.04
CA ALA A 159 13.36 -3.41 9.29
C ALA A 159 11.93 -2.97 9.61
N ASP A 160 11.13 -3.92 10.07
CA ASP A 160 9.72 -3.73 10.43
C ASP A 160 9.47 -4.33 11.82
N LEU A 161 8.83 -3.58 12.72
CA LEU A 161 8.46 -4.00 14.07
C LEU A 161 6.95 -3.89 14.21
N SER A 162 6.24 -4.86 13.62
CA SER A 162 4.78 -4.85 13.54
C SER A 162 4.06 -5.05 14.87
N GLN A 163 4.69 -5.74 15.83
CA GLN A 163 4.15 -5.96 17.17
C GLN A 163 5.28 -5.82 18.20
N PHE A 164 5.04 -5.01 19.24
CA PHE A 164 5.96 -4.84 20.36
C PHE A 164 5.18 -4.70 21.66
N SER A 165 5.08 -5.80 22.41
CA SER A 165 4.41 -5.87 23.71
C SER A 165 5.21 -6.74 24.67
N ALA A 166 4.81 -6.80 25.94
CA ALA A 166 5.50 -7.60 26.95
C ALA A 166 5.49 -9.12 26.62
N THR A 167 4.51 -9.58 25.85
CA THR A 167 4.32 -11.01 25.55
C THR A 167 4.50 -11.36 24.07
N ASP A 168 4.39 -10.41 23.14
CA ASP A 168 4.49 -10.64 21.69
C ASP A 168 5.40 -9.61 21.01
N ILE A 169 6.44 -10.10 20.34
CA ILE A 169 7.39 -9.33 19.55
C ILE A 169 7.44 -9.93 18.14
N LYS A 170 7.09 -9.15 17.12
CA LYS A 170 7.13 -9.56 15.71
C LYS A 170 7.97 -8.58 14.91
N ALA A 171 9.13 -9.06 14.46
CA ALA A 171 10.11 -8.30 13.70
C ALA A 171 10.35 -8.92 12.32
N ARG A 172 10.63 -8.09 11.32
CA ARG A 172 11.09 -8.54 9.99
C ARG A 172 12.27 -7.71 9.55
N VAL A 173 13.21 -8.35 8.88
CA VAL A 173 14.35 -7.71 8.22
C VAL A 173 14.23 -8.01 6.74
N SER A 174 14.49 -7.02 5.90
CA SER A 174 14.47 -7.18 4.45
C SER A 174 15.69 -6.57 3.78
N ASN A 175 16.02 -7.09 2.60
CA ASN A 175 16.89 -6.47 1.64
C ASN A 175 16.10 -6.37 0.33
N ASN A 176 15.83 -5.16 -0.17
CA ASN A 176 14.95 -4.94 -1.32
C ASN A 176 15.68 -4.90 -2.68
N ASP A 177 17.02 -4.91 -2.68
CA ASP A 177 17.85 -4.89 -3.89
C ASP A 177 19.14 -5.70 -3.74
N LEU A 178 18.99 -7.00 -3.48
CA LEU A 178 20.11 -7.90 -3.22
C LEU A 178 21.12 -7.84 -4.38
N LEU A 179 22.34 -7.39 -4.08
CA LEU A 179 23.47 -7.22 -5.02
C LEU A 179 23.18 -6.26 -6.19
N GLY A 180 22.24 -5.34 -6.03
CA GLY A 180 21.82 -4.38 -7.07
C GLY A 180 21.03 -5.03 -8.22
N ALA A 181 20.45 -6.22 -8.01
CA ALA A 181 19.90 -7.05 -9.08
C ALA A 181 18.36 -7.02 -9.16
N GLY A 182 17.67 -6.10 -8.49
CA GLY A 182 16.21 -6.02 -8.41
C GLY A 182 15.62 -7.24 -7.71
N GLN A 183 16.22 -7.63 -6.58
CA GLN A 183 15.84 -8.84 -5.83
C GLN A 183 15.54 -8.51 -4.38
N GLY A 184 14.36 -8.91 -3.91
CA GLY A 184 13.93 -8.80 -2.52
C GLY A 184 14.18 -10.10 -1.75
N LEU A 185 14.80 -10.02 -0.57
CA LEU A 185 14.84 -11.08 0.41
C LEU A 185 14.28 -10.55 1.73
N GLN A 186 13.32 -11.26 2.31
CA GLN A 186 12.69 -10.89 3.57
C GLN A 186 12.71 -12.08 4.52
N VAL A 187 13.12 -11.82 5.76
CA VAL A 187 13.13 -12.78 6.86
C VAL A 187 12.34 -12.20 8.01
N GLY A 188 11.34 -12.95 8.49
CA GLY A 188 10.49 -12.56 9.61
C GLY A 188 10.65 -13.51 10.79
N PHE A 189 10.55 -12.97 12.00
CA PHE A 189 10.57 -13.70 13.25
C PHE A 189 9.51 -13.13 14.20
N GLN A 190 8.76 -14.00 14.84
CA GLN A 190 7.86 -13.64 15.92
C GLN A 190 8.18 -14.49 17.13
N TRP A 191 8.35 -13.85 18.28
CA TRP A 191 8.50 -14.50 19.57
C TRP A 191 7.35 -14.07 20.48
N ARG A 192 6.63 -15.07 20.98
CA ARG A 192 5.46 -14.88 21.81
C ARG A 192 5.50 -15.82 23.01
N THR A 193 5.47 -15.28 24.23
CA THR A 193 5.69 -16.05 25.47
C THR A 193 4.43 -16.72 26.01
N ASP A 194 3.25 -16.21 25.65
CA ASP A 194 1.95 -16.78 25.99
C ASP A 194 1.53 -17.93 25.06
N TYR A 195 2.31 -18.23 24.01
CA TYR A 195 2.01 -19.23 22.99
C TYR A 195 2.97 -20.43 23.00
N THR A 196 2.46 -21.59 22.61
CA THR A 196 3.28 -22.73 22.18
C THR A 196 2.85 -23.19 20.78
N PRO A 197 3.75 -23.22 19.78
CA PRO A 197 5.18 -22.86 19.83
C PRO A 197 5.38 -21.36 20.07
N THR A 198 6.46 -21.04 20.79
CA THR A 198 6.79 -19.65 21.16
C THR A 198 7.34 -18.83 20.01
N TRP A 199 7.74 -19.47 18.90
CA TRP A 199 8.40 -18.81 17.78
C TRP A 199 7.77 -19.17 16.43
N ASN A 200 7.65 -18.17 15.56
CA ASN A 200 7.18 -18.31 14.18
C ASN A 200 8.14 -17.61 13.23
N THR A 201 8.20 -18.06 11.98
CA THR A 201 9.20 -17.60 11.00
C THR A 201 8.60 -17.34 9.63
N GLU A 202 9.26 -16.48 8.87
CA GLU A 202 8.95 -16.22 7.46
C GLU A 202 10.25 -16.09 6.68
N VAL A 203 10.27 -16.66 5.47
CA VAL A 203 11.27 -16.40 4.45
C VAL A 203 10.57 -16.16 3.13
N ARG A 204 10.84 -15.02 2.49
CA ARG A 204 10.25 -14.65 1.21
C ARG A 204 11.34 -14.11 0.28
N TYR A 205 11.38 -14.66 -0.92
CA TYR A 205 12.22 -14.18 -2.01
C TYR A 205 11.35 -13.60 -3.12
N THR A 206 11.75 -12.46 -3.67
CA THR A 206 11.05 -11.79 -4.77
C THR A 206 12.04 -11.36 -5.85
N LYS A 207 11.78 -11.71 -7.10
CA LYS A 207 12.50 -11.18 -8.27
C LYS A 207 11.59 -10.19 -9.00
N TYR A 208 11.97 -8.92 -9.00
CA TYR A 208 11.23 -7.89 -9.74
C TYR A 208 11.59 -7.94 -11.22
N ASN A 209 10.59 -7.73 -12.08
CA ASN A 209 10.72 -7.64 -13.53
C ASN A 209 11.59 -8.76 -14.14
N LEU A 210 11.16 -10.01 -13.97
CA LEU A 210 11.89 -11.18 -14.44
C LEU A 210 12.15 -11.08 -15.95
N LEU A 211 13.42 -11.02 -16.34
CA LEU A 211 13.89 -10.96 -17.73
C LEU A 211 13.33 -9.78 -18.56
N GLY A 212 12.87 -8.70 -17.92
CA GLY A 212 12.26 -7.57 -18.64
C GLY A 212 10.83 -7.81 -19.12
N SER A 213 10.15 -8.86 -18.61
CA SER A 213 8.76 -9.18 -18.96
C SER A 213 7.71 -8.36 -18.20
N PHE A 214 8.15 -7.57 -17.21
CA PHE A 214 7.34 -6.89 -16.20
C PHE A 214 6.55 -7.85 -15.30
N VAL A 215 6.92 -9.14 -15.28
CA VAL A 215 6.41 -10.14 -14.33
C VAL A 215 7.27 -10.12 -13.08
N ASP A 216 6.66 -9.85 -11.93
CA ASP A 216 7.26 -9.99 -10.62
C ASP A 216 7.00 -11.43 -10.12
N VAL A 217 8.04 -12.12 -9.68
CA VAL A 217 7.94 -13.50 -9.15
C VAL A 217 8.28 -13.50 -7.68
N SER A 218 7.41 -14.03 -6.84
CA SER A 218 7.68 -14.22 -5.41
C SER A 218 7.41 -15.64 -4.98
N MET A 219 8.25 -16.15 -4.09
CA MET A 219 8.08 -17.44 -3.45
C MET A 219 8.47 -17.33 -1.99
N GLY A 220 7.83 -18.13 -1.14
CA GLY A 220 8.12 -18.05 0.28
C GLY A 220 7.44 -19.10 1.12
N TYR A 221 7.84 -19.08 2.37
CA TYR A 221 7.32 -19.86 3.48
C TYR A 221 7.01 -18.90 4.63
N THR A 222 5.86 -19.06 5.27
CA THR A 222 5.49 -18.24 6.43
C THR A 222 4.65 -19.03 7.42
N THR A 223 4.94 -18.86 8.71
CA THR A 223 4.06 -19.25 9.83
C THR A 223 3.62 -18.03 10.65
N LEU A 224 3.85 -16.82 10.12
CA LEU A 224 3.51 -15.56 10.77
C LEU A 224 2.04 -15.14 10.54
N ASN A 225 1.22 -16.02 9.96
CA ASN A 225 -0.18 -15.78 9.64
C ASN A 225 -0.42 -14.49 8.83
N ASN A 226 0.51 -14.17 7.94
CA ASN A 226 0.49 -12.96 7.10
C ASN A 226 0.20 -13.27 5.62
N TYR A 227 -0.18 -14.50 5.32
CA TYR A 227 -0.81 -14.92 4.09
C TYR A 227 -2.27 -15.20 4.45
N ALA A 228 -3.21 -14.40 3.92
CA ALA A 228 -4.58 -14.27 4.42
C ALA A 228 -5.16 -15.61 4.93
N PRO A 229 -5.37 -15.77 6.26
CA PRO A 229 -5.81 -17.03 6.82
C PRO A 229 -7.25 -17.34 6.41
N LEU A 230 -7.58 -18.63 6.42
CA LEU A 230 -8.93 -19.09 6.08
C LEU A 230 -10.00 -18.57 7.04
N ASP A 231 -9.66 -18.46 8.33
CA ASP A 231 -10.60 -18.09 9.37
C ASP A 231 -9.98 -17.15 10.42
N THR A 232 -10.84 -16.45 11.15
CA THR A 232 -10.45 -15.60 12.28
C THR A 232 -9.91 -16.45 13.44
N ASN A 233 -8.88 -15.96 14.12
CA ASN A 233 -8.22 -16.63 15.26
C ASN A 233 -7.60 -17.99 14.96
N VAL A 234 -7.33 -18.30 13.68
CA VAL A 234 -6.54 -19.49 13.31
C VAL A 234 -5.16 -19.06 12.84
N TYR A 235 -4.17 -19.90 13.12
CA TYR A 235 -2.79 -19.72 12.68
C TYR A 235 -2.45 -20.76 11.63
N GLU A 236 -1.89 -20.28 10.52
CA GLU A 236 -1.56 -21.14 9.38
C GLU A 236 -0.09 -21.01 8.99
N GLY A 237 0.47 -22.15 8.59
CA GLY A 237 1.70 -22.23 7.83
C GLY A 237 1.36 -22.25 6.35
N THR A 238 2.09 -21.51 5.52
CA THR A 238 1.86 -21.45 4.08
C THR A 238 3.17 -21.48 3.31
N VAL A 239 3.21 -22.31 2.27
CA VAL A 239 4.20 -22.24 1.18
C VAL A 239 3.49 -21.73 -0.07
N PHE A 240 4.06 -20.71 -0.71
CA PHE A 240 3.45 -20.12 -1.90
C PHE A 240 4.47 -19.78 -2.98
N ILE A 241 3.98 -19.75 -4.22
CA ILE A 241 4.62 -19.14 -5.36
C ILE A 241 3.61 -18.24 -6.07
N ASN A 242 4.04 -17.06 -6.49
CA ASN A 242 3.21 -16.05 -7.10
C ASN A 242 3.94 -15.41 -8.29
N PHE A 243 3.23 -15.28 -9.39
CA PHE A 243 3.62 -14.57 -10.59
C PHE A 243 2.63 -13.42 -10.76
N ASN A 244 3.11 -12.20 -10.83
CA ASN A 244 2.25 -11.03 -10.97
C ASN A 244 2.78 -10.10 -12.04
N ARG A 245 1.97 -9.88 -13.08
CA ARG A 245 2.20 -8.87 -14.10
C ARG A 245 1.20 -7.72 -13.89
N PRO A 246 1.57 -6.70 -13.11
CA PRO A 246 0.68 -5.58 -12.83
C PRO A 246 0.44 -4.73 -14.09
N LEU A 247 -0.48 -3.77 -14.01
CA LEU A 247 -0.61 -2.72 -15.01
C LEU A 247 0.63 -1.80 -14.97
N TYR A 248 1.69 -2.22 -15.66
CA TYR A 248 2.99 -1.52 -15.63
C TYR A 248 2.96 -0.19 -16.38
N ARG A 249 2.11 -0.05 -17.41
CA ARG A 249 1.81 1.20 -18.12
C ARG A 249 0.32 1.26 -18.46
N ASN A 250 -0.26 2.44 -18.58
CA ASN A 250 -1.72 2.59 -18.80
C ASN A 250 -2.15 2.00 -20.16
N ALA A 251 -1.22 2.00 -21.12
CA ALA A 251 -1.33 1.43 -22.46
C ALA A 251 -0.99 -0.08 -22.55
N ALA A 252 -0.75 -0.77 -21.42
CA ALA A 252 -0.40 -2.19 -21.46
C ALA A 252 -1.60 -3.01 -21.97
N LYS A 253 -1.33 -3.89 -22.95
CA LYS A 253 -2.35 -4.76 -23.52
C LYS A 253 -2.69 -5.95 -22.65
N LEU A 254 -1.71 -6.47 -21.90
CA LEU A 254 -1.84 -7.73 -21.17
C LEU A 254 -1.35 -7.56 -19.74
N VAL A 255 -2.20 -7.93 -18.81
CA VAL A 255 -1.96 -8.02 -17.36
C VAL A 255 -2.41 -9.40 -16.87
N GLY A 256 -1.94 -9.82 -15.71
CA GLY A 256 -2.37 -11.10 -15.15
C GLY A 256 -1.53 -11.55 -13.98
N GLY A 257 -1.94 -12.65 -13.37
CA GLY A 257 -1.19 -13.26 -12.28
C GLY A 257 -1.60 -14.70 -12.03
N LEU A 258 -0.72 -15.43 -11.36
CA LEU A 258 -0.91 -16.81 -10.95
C LEU A 258 -0.33 -16.98 -9.56
N SER A 259 -1.17 -17.39 -8.61
CA SER A 259 -0.78 -17.72 -7.25
C SER A 259 -1.13 -19.18 -6.97
N ILE A 260 -0.15 -19.91 -6.42
CA ILE A 260 -0.32 -21.27 -5.94
C ILE A 260 0.17 -21.28 -4.49
N ALA A 261 -0.70 -21.67 -3.57
CA ALA A 261 -0.39 -21.69 -2.13
C ALA A 261 -0.91 -22.97 -1.49
N ASN A 262 -0.07 -23.63 -0.71
CA ASN A 262 -0.43 -24.78 0.12
C ASN A 262 -0.35 -24.34 1.58
N SER A 263 -1.50 -24.37 2.26
CA SER A 263 -1.65 -23.88 3.62
C SER A 263 -2.11 -25.01 4.55
N TRP A 264 -1.61 -25.01 5.77
CA TRP A 264 -1.97 -25.96 6.82
C TRP A 264 -2.15 -25.25 8.15
N SER A 265 -3.05 -25.76 8.97
CA SER A 265 -3.26 -25.28 10.33
C SER A 265 -2.06 -25.57 11.23
N ILE A 266 -1.79 -24.66 12.17
CA ILE A 266 -0.79 -24.82 13.21
C ILE A 266 -1.50 -24.84 14.56
N ASN A 267 -1.27 -25.87 15.37
CA ASN A 267 -1.82 -25.93 16.73
C ASN A 267 -1.04 -24.94 17.62
N ILE A 268 -1.69 -23.85 18.02
CA ILE A 268 -1.14 -22.87 18.96
C ILE A 268 -1.91 -22.94 20.26
N ARG A 269 -1.26 -23.39 21.34
CA ARG A 269 -1.86 -23.38 22.68
C ARG A 269 -1.60 -22.05 23.37
N GLY A 270 -2.60 -21.52 24.09
CA GLY A 270 -2.54 -20.25 24.82
C GLY A 270 -3.21 -19.04 24.12
N ALA A 271 -3.85 -19.25 22.96
CA ALA A 271 -4.54 -18.18 22.20
C ALA A 271 -5.88 -17.71 22.81
N GLU A 272 -6.55 -18.57 23.58
CA GLU A 272 -7.77 -18.29 24.33
C GLU A 272 -7.72 -19.03 25.69
N PRO A 273 -8.52 -18.64 26.70
CA PRO A 273 -8.70 -19.41 27.93
C PRO A 273 -9.57 -20.66 27.67
N GLN A 274 -9.23 -21.45 26.65
CA GLN A 274 -9.85 -22.73 26.34
C GLN A 274 -8.76 -23.80 26.45
N GLU A 275 -8.80 -24.52 27.58
CA GLU A 275 -7.77 -25.43 28.08
C GLU A 275 -7.78 -26.83 27.43
N GLU A 276 -8.36 -27.04 26.24
CA GLU A 276 -8.45 -28.40 25.67
C GLU A 276 -7.90 -28.52 24.24
N ASP A 277 -6.98 -29.47 24.04
CA ASP A 277 -6.43 -29.92 22.74
C ASP A 277 -7.53 -30.38 21.75
N SER A 278 -8.75 -30.65 22.26
CA SER A 278 -9.95 -31.06 21.50
C SER A 278 -10.44 -30.01 20.48
N LEU A 279 -10.03 -28.75 20.64
CA LEU A 279 -10.45 -27.63 19.79
C LEU A 279 -9.52 -27.30 18.62
N TYR A 280 -8.37 -28.00 18.50
CA TYR A 280 -7.43 -27.79 17.40
C TYR A 280 -8.05 -28.21 16.06
N ARG A 281 -8.15 -27.27 15.13
CA ARG A 281 -8.75 -27.48 13.81
C ARG A 281 -7.67 -27.98 12.85
N ASP A 282 -7.51 -29.30 12.71
CA ASP A 282 -6.53 -29.86 11.78
C ASP A 282 -7.04 -29.83 10.33
N TYR A 283 -6.51 -28.94 9.51
CA TYR A 283 -6.86 -28.84 8.10
C TYR A 283 -5.69 -28.48 7.22
N ARG A 284 -5.83 -28.84 5.94
CA ARG A 284 -4.85 -28.53 4.89
C ARG A 284 -5.56 -28.29 3.58
N TYR A 285 -5.18 -27.23 2.88
CA TYR A 285 -5.77 -26.89 1.59
C TYR A 285 -4.75 -26.34 0.60
N LEU A 286 -5.08 -26.50 -0.68
CA LEU A 286 -4.37 -25.94 -1.82
C LEU A 286 -5.24 -24.87 -2.48
N VAL A 287 -4.68 -23.68 -2.66
CA VAL A 287 -5.26 -22.60 -3.45
C VAL A 287 -4.52 -22.51 -4.78
N VAL A 288 -5.29 -22.52 -5.87
CA VAL A 288 -4.83 -22.15 -7.21
C VAL A 288 -5.67 -20.97 -7.67
N ASP A 289 -5.03 -19.85 -7.90
CA ASP A 289 -5.68 -18.60 -8.30
C ASP A 289 -4.96 -17.99 -9.51
N GLY A 290 -5.64 -17.97 -10.64
CA GLY A 290 -5.10 -17.46 -11.90
C GLY A 290 -6.02 -16.44 -12.51
N TRP A 291 -5.48 -15.32 -12.99
CA TRP A 291 -6.24 -14.29 -13.68
C TRP A 291 -5.46 -13.69 -14.84
N ILE A 292 -6.18 -13.20 -15.84
CA ILE A 292 -5.63 -12.57 -17.03
C ILE A 292 -6.55 -11.42 -17.45
N GLY A 293 -5.96 -10.32 -17.89
CA GLY A 293 -6.68 -9.16 -18.40
C GLY A 293 -6.12 -8.70 -19.73
N TYR A 294 -7.01 -8.43 -20.68
CA TYR A 294 -6.67 -7.92 -22.00
C TYR A 294 -7.34 -6.57 -22.24
N ASN A 295 -6.53 -5.53 -22.42
CA ASN A 295 -6.97 -4.20 -22.81
C ASN A 295 -7.12 -4.14 -24.33
N PHE A 296 -8.38 -4.21 -24.79
CA PHE A 296 -8.70 -4.32 -26.21
C PHE A 296 -8.96 -2.97 -26.88
N ILE A 297 -9.33 -1.94 -26.12
CA ILE A 297 -9.43 -0.56 -26.61
C ILE A 297 -8.51 0.32 -25.79
N ASN A 298 -7.43 0.76 -26.44
CA ASN A 298 -6.52 1.74 -25.87
C ASN A 298 -6.65 3.07 -26.64
N ASN A 299 -7.11 4.10 -25.94
CA ASN A 299 -7.37 5.43 -26.49
C ASN A 299 -6.27 6.45 -26.16
N TYR A 300 -5.16 6.02 -25.54
CA TYR A 300 -3.96 6.86 -25.45
C TYR A 300 -3.36 7.01 -26.84
N LYS A 301 -3.29 8.26 -27.31
CA LYS A 301 -2.66 8.58 -28.59
C LYS A 301 -1.18 8.89 -28.37
N HIS A 302 -0.35 8.39 -29.28
CA HIS A 302 1.11 8.63 -29.30
C HIS A 302 1.48 10.04 -29.76
N ASP A 303 0.49 10.89 -30.08
CA ASP A 303 0.67 12.27 -30.57
C ASP A 303 0.74 13.31 -29.43
N GLY A 304 0.77 12.87 -28.16
CA GLY A 304 0.76 13.75 -26.99
C GLY A 304 -0.58 14.44 -26.73
N THR A 305 -1.62 14.15 -27.51
CA THR A 305 -2.97 14.69 -27.29
C THR A 305 -3.82 13.74 -26.47
N ILE A 306 -4.60 14.30 -25.54
CA ILE A 306 -5.46 13.51 -24.65
C ILE A 306 -6.77 13.21 -25.38
N GLY A 307 -6.95 11.96 -25.76
CA GLY A 307 -8.26 11.45 -26.19
C GLY A 307 -9.27 11.54 -25.03
N ARG A 308 -10.52 11.93 -25.34
CA ARG A 308 -11.61 11.96 -24.35
C ARG A 308 -12.21 10.58 -24.04
N LYS A 309 -11.83 9.56 -24.80
CA LYS A 309 -12.46 8.23 -24.76
C LYS A 309 -11.80 7.34 -23.69
N PRO A 310 -12.57 6.52 -22.94
CA PRO A 310 -12.02 5.59 -21.95
C PRO A 310 -11.34 4.39 -22.62
N ASN A 311 -10.43 3.75 -21.90
CA ASN A 311 -9.92 2.42 -22.27
C ASN A 311 -10.90 1.34 -21.85
N PHE A 312 -10.92 0.22 -22.58
CA PHE A 312 -11.74 -0.92 -22.24
C PHE A 312 -10.90 -2.19 -22.14
N ALA A 313 -11.03 -2.88 -21.01
CA ALA A 313 -10.40 -4.16 -20.76
C ALA A 313 -11.43 -5.22 -20.40
N VAL A 314 -11.10 -6.46 -20.75
CA VAL A 314 -11.79 -7.66 -20.29
C VAL A 314 -10.83 -8.46 -19.44
N LEU A 315 -11.30 -8.91 -18.28
CA LEU A 315 -10.51 -9.68 -17.33
C LEU A 315 -11.25 -10.95 -16.97
N ALA A 316 -10.50 -12.03 -16.78
CA ALA A 316 -11.03 -13.30 -16.33
C ALA A 316 -10.19 -13.83 -15.16
N ARG A 317 -10.84 -14.45 -14.18
CA ARG A 317 -10.20 -15.10 -13.03
C ARG A 317 -10.78 -16.46 -12.78
N HIS A 318 -9.92 -17.41 -12.44
CA HIS A 318 -10.27 -18.68 -11.87
C HIS A 318 -9.63 -18.81 -10.49
N TYR A 319 -10.46 -19.07 -9.49
CA TYR A 319 -10.02 -19.38 -8.14
C TYR A 319 -10.53 -20.76 -7.75
N ASN A 320 -9.65 -21.57 -7.17
CA ASN A 320 -9.99 -22.88 -6.66
C ASN A 320 -9.23 -23.14 -5.35
N LEU A 321 -9.98 -23.18 -4.25
CA LEU A 321 -9.54 -23.67 -2.96
C LEU A 321 -10.05 -25.10 -2.78
N SER A 322 -9.12 -26.03 -2.59
CA SER A 322 -9.40 -27.45 -2.42
C SER A 322 -8.80 -27.97 -1.12
N PHE A 323 -9.62 -28.60 -0.29
CA PHE A 323 -9.18 -29.23 0.95
C PHE A 323 -8.57 -30.60 0.66
N GLN A 324 -7.38 -30.83 1.23
CA GLN A 324 -6.73 -32.14 1.30
C GLN A 324 -7.12 -32.84 2.61
N ARG A 325 -7.33 -32.06 3.67
CA ARG A 325 -7.81 -32.49 4.98
C ARG A 325 -8.73 -31.42 5.54
N THR A 326 -9.88 -31.82 6.06
CA THR A 326 -10.83 -30.96 6.78
C THR A 326 -10.82 -31.29 8.27
N PRO A 327 -11.21 -30.37 9.15
CA PRO A 327 -11.28 -30.65 10.58
C PRO A 327 -12.25 -31.80 10.90
N GLU A 328 -11.91 -32.65 11.87
CA GLU A 328 -12.73 -33.81 12.23
C GLU A 328 -13.94 -33.45 13.11
N GLN A 329 -13.88 -32.32 13.81
CA GLN A 329 -14.94 -31.91 14.75
C GLN A 329 -16.26 -31.61 14.03
N LEU A 330 -17.36 -32.11 14.60
CA LEU A 330 -18.71 -31.96 14.05
C LEU A 330 -19.10 -30.49 13.80
N ARG A 331 -18.73 -29.58 14.70
CA ARG A 331 -19.02 -28.15 14.57
C ARG A 331 -18.42 -27.51 13.32
N PHE A 332 -17.25 -27.97 12.87
CA PHE A 332 -16.55 -27.40 11.71
C PHE A 332 -16.88 -28.11 10.41
N LYS A 333 -17.38 -29.36 10.47
CA LYS A 333 -17.86 -30.08 9.29
C LYS A 333 -19.00 -29.35 8.58
N GLU A 334 -19.89 -28.70 9.34
CA GLU A 334 -21.00 -27.93 8.78
C GLU A 334 -20.65 -26.48 8.47
N ASP A 335 -19.47 -25.98 8.84
CA ASP A 335 -19.08 -24.60 8.61
C ASP A 335 -18.67 -24.39 7.13
N PRO A 336 -19.30 -23.44 6.40
CA PRO A 336 -18.93 -23.14 5.02
C PRO A 336 -17.44 -22.82 4.81
N VAL A 337 -16.76 -22.28 5.83
CA VAL A 337 -15.35 -21.89 5.76
C VAL A 337 -14.43 -23.08 5.46
N TYR A 338 -14.73 -24.27 5.99
CA TYR A 338 -13.91 -25.48 5.80
C TYR A 338 -14.37 -26.34 4.62
N ASN A 339 -14.98 -25.71 3.60
CA ASN A 339 -15.46 -26.37 2.40
C ASN A 339 -14.77 -25.85 1.14
N ALA A 340 -14.60 -26.72 0.14
CA ALA A 340 -14.01 -26.34 -1.13
C ALA A 340 -14.76 -25.15 -1.75
N HIS A 341 -14.00 -24.16 -2.22
CA HIS A 341 -14.53 -22.91 -2.78
C HIS A 341 -13.92 -22.69 -4.15
N ARG A 342 -14.79 -22.65 -5.17
CA ARG A 342 -14.37 -22.44 -6.55
C ARG A 342 -15.19 -21.33 -7.17
N TYR A 343 -14.55 -20.42 -7.87
CA TYR A 343 -15.28 -19.46 -8.68
C TYR A 343 -14.56 -19.09 -9.98
N TYR A 344 -15.35 -18.64 -10.93
CA TYR A 344 -14.91 -18.09 -12.19
C TYR A 344 -15.53 -16.71 -12.33
N LEU A 345 -14.71 -15.69 -12.54
CA LEU A 345 -15.16 -14.31 -12.72
C LEU A 345 -14.76 -13.81 -14.10
N LEU A 346 -15.66 -13.05 -14.72
CA LEU A 346 -15.44 -12.25 -15.91
C LEU A 346 -15.77 -10.80 -15.55
N GLU A 347 -14.87 -9.90 -15.86
CA GLU A 347 -15.01 -8.47 -15.56
C GLU A 347 -14.78 -7.64 -16.82
N LEU A 348 -15.69 -6.71 -17.08
CA LEU A 348 -15.52 -5.67 -18.08
C LEU A 348 -15.20 -4.37 -17.37
N GLN A 349 -14.12 -3.73 -17.79
CA GLN A 349 -13.60 -2.55 -17.12
C GLN A 349 -13.41 -1.40 -18.10
N ALA A 350 -13.98 -0.24 -17.78
CA ALA A 350 -13.83 1.00 -18.51
C ALA A 350 -13.12 2.03 -17.63
N TYR A 351 -11.93 2.48 -18.04
CA TYR A 351 -11.12 3.36 -17.20
C TYR A 351 -10.43 4.47 -18.00
N ARG A 352 -10.22 5.59 -17.34
CA ARG A 352 -9.35 6.67 -17.80
C ARG A 352 -8.64 7.25 -16.59
N LEU A 353 -7.33 7.02 -16.49
CA LEU A 353 -6.52 7.55 -15.41
C LEU A 353 -5.41 8.42 -15.99
N ASP A 354 -5.31 9.63 -15.44
CA ASP A 354 -4.26 10.61 -15.66
C ASP A 354 -3.49 10.75 -14.34
N TYR A 355 -2.19 11.08 -14.39
CA TYR A 355 -1.35 11.10 -13.19
C TYR A 355 -0.64 12.43 -13.05
N PHE A 356 -0.60 12.92 -11.81
CA PHE A 356 -0.03 14.22 -11.49
C PHE A 356 0.96 14.06 -10.35
N LYS A 357 2.07 14.78 -10.44
CA LYS A 357 3.10 14.76 -9.40
C LYS A 357 2.71 15.72 -8.29
N ALA A 358 2.74 15.24 -7.05
CA ALA A 358 2.55 16.02 -5.85
C ALA A 358 3.64 15.70 -4.81
N HIS A 359 3.74 16.55 -3.79
CA HIS A 359 4.57 16.32 -2.61
C HIS A 359 3.72 16.51 -1.35
N TYR A 360 4.11 15.89 -0.24
CA TYR A 360 3.46 16.02 1.07
C TYR A 360 1.97 15.61 1.04
N PHE A 361 1.68 14.51 0.36
CA PHE A 361 0.37 13.86 0.35
C PHE A 361 0.32 12.77 1.42
N PHE A 362 1.15 11.74 1.32
CA PHE A 362 1.36 10.71 2.36
C PHE A 362 2.84 10.63 2.77
N GLY A 363 3.73 10.79 1.81
CA GLY A 363 5.18 10.78 1.99
C GLY A 363 5.72 12.06 2.63
N PHE A 364 6.96 11.97 3.12
CA PHE A 364 7.63 13.05 3.83
C PHE A 364 8.42 13.95 2.85
N GLY A 365 7.76 14.35 1.77
CA GLY A 365 8.32 15.24 0.73
C GLY A 365 9.07 14.54 -0.41
N ARG A 366 8.80 13.25 -0.64
CA ARG A 366 9.13 12.59 -1.91
C ARG A 366 8.10 12.94 -2.99
N THR A 367 8.41 12.67 -4.25
CA THR A 367 7.45 12.77 -5.34
C THR A 367 6.41 11.64 -5.23
N GLU A 368 5.14 12.01 -5.28
CA GLU A 368 4.00 11.11 -5.21
C GLU A 368 3.13 11.27 -6.46
N ASP A 369 2.76 10.15 -7.08
CA ASP A 369 1.93 10.13 -8.27
C ASP A 369 0.45 9.97 -7.86
N ILE A 370 -0.36 10.98 -8.16
CA ILE A 370 -1.77 11.06 -7.79
C ILE A 370 -2.64 10.73 -9.00
N PRO A 371 -3.52 9.72 -8.92
CA PRO A 371 -4.44 9.40 -10.00
C PRO A 371 -5.59 10.42 -10.07
N LEU A 372 -5.98 10.81 -11.28
CA LEU A 372 -7.19 11.57 -11.60
C LEU A 372 -7.95 10.86 -12.71
N GLY A 373 -9.29 10.87 -12.64
CA GLY A 373 -10.14 10.24 -13.64
C GLY A 373 -11.12 9.25 -13.02
N TYR A 374 -11.40 8.15 -13.70
CA TYR A 374 -12.40 7.19 -13.25
C TYR A 374 -12.10 5.76 -13.69
N ASN A 375 -12.69 4.83 -12.96
CA ASN A 375 -12.67 3.40 -13.21
C ASN A 375 -14.09 2.86 -12.98
N ILE A 376 -14.62 2.10 -13.94
CA ILE A 376 -15.94 1.48 -13.87
C ILE A 376 -15.73 0.00 -14.20
N SER A 377 -16.09 -0.89 -13.29
CA SER A 377 -16.05 -2.34 -13.49
C SER A 377 -17.44 -2.94 -13.37
N ALA A 378 -17.71 -3.92 -14.23
CA ALA A 378 -18.89 -4.77 -14.15
C ALA A 378 -18.41 -6.22 -14.16
N THR A 379 -18.69 -6.94 -13.07
CA THR A 379 -18.15 -8.28 -12.81
C THR A 379 -19.30 -9.27 -12.74
N THR A 380 -19.18 -10.40 -13.42
CA THR A 380 -20.12 -11.51 -13.33
C THR A 380 -19.37 -12.82 -13.26
N GLY A 381 -19.98 -13.86 -12.71
CA GLY A 381 -19.29 -15.13 -12.57
C GLY A 381 -20.10 -16.21 -11.91
N TRP A 382 -19.54 -17.40 -11.84
CA TRP A 382 -20.15 -18.52 -11.13
C TRP A 382 -19.32 -18.87 -9.92
N GLU A 383 -19.98 -18.97 -8.78
CA GLU A 383 -19.40 -19.48 -7.54
C GLU A 383 -19.97 -20.85 -7.25
N SER A 384 -19.12 -21.78 -6.83
CA SER A 384 -19.47 -23.07 -6.28
C SER A 384 -18.88 -23.16 -4.87
N TRP A 385 -19.75 -23.19 -3.87
CA TRP A 385 -19.36 -23.22 -2.46
C TRP A 385 -20.40 -23.99 -1.64
N LYS A 386 -19.95 -24.95 -0.81
CA LYS A 386 -20.79 -25.79 0.05
C LYS A 386 -22.03 -26.36 -0.68
N ASP A 387 -21.79 -27.12 -1.75
CA ASP A 387 -22.81 -27.75 -2.62
C ASP A 387 -23.82 -26.79 -3.29
N ARG A 388 -23.54 -25.48 -3.29
CA ARG A 388 -24.37 -24.46 -3.93
C ARG A 388 -23.63 -23.86 -5.09
N ARG A 389 -24.32 -23.71 -6.23
CA ARG A 389 -23.80 -23.02 -7.41
C ARG A 389 -24.59 -21.73 -7.63
N ARG A 390 -23.96 -20.59 -7.39
CA ARG A 390 -24.57 -19.26 -7.40
C ARG A 390 -23.99 -18.42 -8.54
N LEU A 391 -24.84 -17.63 -9.21
CA LEU A 391 -24.37 -16.65 -10.18
C LEU A 391 -24.05 -15.35 -9.42
N TYR A 392 -22.88 -14.79 -9.65
CA TYR A 392 -22.49 -13.49 -9.12
C TYR A 392 -22.71 -12.39 -10.17
N SER A 393 -23.17 -11.23 -9.73
CA SER A 393 -23.14 -10.00 -10.51
C SER A 393 -22.83 -8.81 -9.61
N GLY A 394 -21.90 -7.96 -10.02
CA GLY A 394 -21.53 -6.74 -9.32
C GLY A 394 -21.09 -5.63 -10.26
N MET A 395 -21.18 -4.40 -9.78
CA MET A 395 -20.70 -3.21 -10.46
C MET A 395 -20.02 -2.31 -9.43
N GLU A 396 -18.87 -1.74 -9.79
CA GLU A 396 -18.13 -0.80 -8.97
C GLU A 396 -17.70 0.41 -9.81
N VAL A 397 -17.83 1.60 -9.24
CA VAL A 397 -17.45 2.87 -9.86
C VAL A 397 -16.54 3.60 -8.89
N GLN A 398 -15.33 3.91 -9.33
CA GLN A 398 -14.38 4.75 -8.62
C GLN A 398 -14.07 6.01 -9.44
N LYS A 399 -14.07 7.18 -8.80
CA LYS A 399 -13.79 8.46 -9.45
C LYS A 399 -12.91 9.36 -8.59
N PHE A 400 -11.83 9.83 -9.20
CA PHE A 400 -10.95 10.86 -8.68
C PHE A 400 -11.21 12.18 -9.39
N TRP A 401 -11.66 13.21 -8.65
CA TRP A 401 -11.84 14.56 -9.19
C TRP A 401 -11.24 15.63 -8.27
N THR A 402 -10.91 16.78 -8.84
CA THR A 402 -10.37 17.92 -8.10
C THR A 402 -11.42 19.00 -7.89
N THR A 403 -11.38 19.69 -6.75
CA THR A 403 -12.17 20.90 -6.52
C THR A 403 -11.49 22.14 -7.13
N ARG A 404 -12.24 23.25 -7.24
CA ARG A 404 -11.67 24.55 -7.65
C ARG A 404 -10.48 24.99 -6.77
N ASN A 405 -10.47 24.58 -5.51
CA ASN A 405 -9.43 24.91 -4.54
C ASN A 405 -8.30 23.85 -4.48
N GLN A 406 -8.15 23.02 -5.53
CA GLN A 406 -7.12 21.98 -5.64
C GLN A 406 -7.16 20.91 -4.52
N GLY A 407 -8.34 20.69 -3.92
CA GLY A 407 -8.58 19.49 -3.11
C GLY A 407 -8.90 18.30 -4.01
N LEU A 408 -8.60 17.08 -3.56
CA LEU A 408 -8.88 15.83 -4.28
C LEU A 408 -9.99 15.08 -3.56
N PHE A 409 -10.98 14.61 -4.30
CA PHE A 409 -11.92 13.61 -3.81
C PHE A 409 -11.67 12.27 -4.50
N ASN A 410 -11.83 11.18 -3.75
CA ASN A 410 -11.95 9.82 -4.25
C ASN A 410 -13.33 9.29 -3.83
N THR A 411 -14.20 9.03 -4.79
CA THR A 411 -15.55 8.50 -4.56
C THR A 411 -15.62 7.09 -5.12
N THR A 412 -16.02 6.13 -4.30
CA THR A 412 -16.22 4.72 -4.71
C THR A 412 -17.64 4.31 -4.37
N VAL A 413 -18.36 3.72 -5.32
CA VAL A 413 -19.70 3.18 -5.14
C VAL A 413 -19.76 1.81 -5.77
N GLY A 414 -20.21 0.81 -5.01
CA GLY A 414 -20.31 -0.58 -5.45
C GLY A 414 -21.64 -1.20 -5.05
N VAL A 415 -22.18 -2.03 -5.93
CA VAL A 415 -23.33 -2.90 -5.64
C VAL A 415 -23.08 -4.29 -6.20
N SER A 416 -23.40 -5.33 -5.44
CA SER A 416 -23.33 -6.70 -5.94
C SER A 416 -24.31 -7.64 -5.26
N THR A 417 -24.51 -8.81 -5.85
CA THR A 417 -25.34 -9.87 -5.29
C THR A 417 -25.01 -11.23 -5.90
N PHE A 418 -25.39 -12.29 -5.18
CA PHE A 418 -25.42 -13.66 -5.64
C PHE A 418 -26.86 -14.11 -5.91
N TRP A 419 -27.07 -14.80 -7.03
CA TRP A 419 -28.36 -15.32 -7.44
C TRP A 419 -28.37 -16.83 -7.30
N LEU A 420 -29.37 -17.36 -6.60
CA LEU A 420 -29.64 -18.79 -6.52
C LEU A 420 -31.14 -19.06 -6.64
N ARG A 421 -31.56 -19.82 -7.66
CA ARG A 421 -32.98 -20.21 -7.87
C ARG A 421 -33.96 -19.01 -7.78
N ARG A 422 -33.57 -17.86 -8.35
CA ARG A 422 -34.29 -16.56 -8.34
C ARG A 422 -34.29 -15.79 -7.01
N ALA A 423 -33.65 -16.29 -5.96
CA ALA A 423 -33.39 -15.55 -4.74
C ALA A 423 -32.07 -14.77 -4.84
N VAL A 424 -32.06 -13.57 -4.24
CA VAL A 424 -30.89 -12.70 -4.04
C VAL A 424 -30.26 -13.11 -2.72
N GLU A 425 -28.96 -13.34 -2.68
CA GLU A 425 -28.18 -13.66 -1.49
C GLU A 425 -26.93 -12.78 -1.44
N ASP A 426 -26.41 -12.58 -0.23
CA ASP A 426 -25.13 -11.93 0.03
C ASP A 426 -24.98 -10.60 -0.75
N ALA A 427 -26.06 -9.83 -0.80
CA ALA A 427 -26.06 -8.55 -1.50
C ALA A 427 -25.15 -7.57 -0.75
N VAL A 428 -24.30 -6.83 -1.46
CA VAL A 428 -23.38 -5.86 -0.87
C VAL A 428 -23.64 -4.50 -1.51
N MET A 429 -23.85 -3.49 -0.68
CA MET A 429 -23.87 -2.08 -1.07
C MET A 429 -22.73 -1.37 -0.38
N HIS A 430 -21.85 -0.74 -1.14
CA HIS A 430 -20.67 -0.04 -0.63
C HIS A 430 -20.64 1.39 -1.19
N ALA A 431 -20.43 2.36 -0.31
CA ALA A 431 -20.22 3.74 -0.70
C ALA A 431 -19.10 4.34 0.16
N ARG A 432 -18.03 4.78 -0.48
CA ARG A 432 -16.89 5.41 0.17
C ARG A 432 -16.61 6.77 -0.45
N LEU A 433 -16.41 7.77 0.39
CA LEU A 433 -16.02 9.12 0.02
C LEU A 433 -14.79 9.53 0.82
N GLU A 434 -13.71 9.84 0.12
CA GLU A 434 -12.48 10.35 0.71
C GLU A 434 -12.21 11.75 0.16
N TYR A 435 -11.84 12.68 1.03
CA TYR A 435 -11.44 14.03 0.67
C TYR A 435 -10.06 14.34 1.22
N TYR A 436 -9.22 14.89 0.35
CA TYR A 436 -7.87 15.30 0.63
C TYR A 436 -7.76 16.80 0.34
N SER A 437 -7.51 17.62 1.35
CA SER A 437 -7.34 19.05 1.15
C SER A 437 -6.09 19.37 0.34
N ARG A 438 -6.02 20.57 -0.25
CA ARG A 438 -4.75 21.16 -0.68
C ARG A 438 -3.78 21.23 0.52
N LEU A 439 -2.49 21.24 0.26
CA LEU A 439 -1.48 21.58 1.26
C LEU A 439 -1.67 23.04 1.69
N ILE A 440 -2.03 23.25 2.96
CA ILE A 440 -2.21 24.57 3.54
C ILE A 440 -0.87 24.98 4.16
N THR A 441 -0.24 26.00 3.60
CA THR A 441 1.05 26.51 4.10
C THR A 441 0.81 27.76 4.93
N PHE A 442 1.25 27.75 6.19
CA PHE A 442 1.26 28.91 7.07
C PHE A 442 2.69 29.14 7.58
N LYS A 443 3.36 30.18 7.07
CA LYS A 443 4.80 30.41 7.28
C LYS A 443 5.62 29.16 6.89
N LYS A 444 6.34 28.55 7.84
CA LYS A 444 7.11 27.31 7.65
C LYS A 444 6.28 26.05 7.93
N ALA A 445 5.07 26.18 8.46
CA ALA A 445 4.21 25.06 8.82
C ALA A 445 3.35 24.65 7.62
N ARG A 446 3.20 23.33 7.42
CA ARG A 446 2.42 22.75 6.32
C ARG A 446 1.40 21.79 6.90
N PHE A 447 0.14 21.98 6.55
CA PHE A 447 -0.98 21.20 7.06
C PHE A 447 -1.78 20.58 5.93
N ARG A 448 -2.35 19.39 6.19
CA ARG A 448 -3.30 18.74 5.29
C ARG A 448 -4.41 18.09 6.10
N GLN A 449 -5.63 18.21 5.60
CA GLN A 449 -6.82 17.59 6.16
C GLN A 449 -7.24 16.41 5.29
N PHE A 450 -7.54 15.30 5.94
CA PHE A 450 -8.09 14.08 5.37
C PHE A 450 -9.47 13.87 5.97
N LEU A 451 -10.47 13.59 5.13
CA LEU A 451 -11.79 13.14 5.55
C LEU A 451 -12.11 11.83 4.84
N ASN A 452 -12.72 10.90 5.55
CA ASN A 452 -13.16 9.61 5.03
C ASN A 452 -14.58 9.34 5.56
N ILE A 453 -15.45 8.86 4.68
CA ILE A 453 -16.75 8.32 5.02
C ILE A 453 -16.88 6.99 4.27
N ASP A 454 -17.24 5.93 4.98
CA ASP A 454 -17.35 4.57 4.43
C ASP A 454 -18.63 3.92 4.95
N TYR A 455 -19.56 3.64 4.05
CA TYR A 455 -20.83 2.97 4.32
C TYR A 455 -20.84 1.61 3.64
N LEU A 456 -21.18 0.57 4.39
CA LEU A 456 -21.24 -0.80 3.92
C LEU A 456 -22.50 -1.48 4.47
N ASN A 457 -23.24 -2.16 3.62
CA ASN A 457 -24.50 -2.83 3.97
C ASN A 457 -24.61 -4.17 3.27
N ASN A 458 -25.08 -5.18 4.00
CA ASN A 458 -25.57 -6.44 3.46
C ASN A 458 -27.00 -6.74 3.97
N PRO A 459 -28.04 -6.48 3.17
CA PRO A 459 -29.41 -6.66 3.62
C PRO A 459 -29.88 -8.12 3.63
N ASN A 460 -29.17 -9.05 2.97
CA ASN A 460 -29.58 -10.45 2.92
C ASN A 460 -28.36 -11.39 2.97
N SER A 461 -27.72 -11.45 4.14
CA SER A 461 -26.52 -12.26 4.31
C SER A 461 -26.86 -13.76 4.38
N PHE A 462 -26.11 -14.57 3.64
CA PHE A 462 -26.19 -16.03 3.68
C PHE A 462 -24.86 -16.65 4.12
N PHE A 463 -23.76 -16.32 3.44
CA PHE A 463 -22.42 -16.80 3.84
C PHE A 463 -21.53 -15.70 4.41
N TYR A 464 -21.82 -14.42 4.14
CA TYR A 464 -21.02 -13.35 4.69
C TYR A 464 -21.13 -13.27 6.21
N LYS A 465 -19.97 -13.16 6.88
CA LYS A 465 -19.90 -12.91 8.32
C LYS A 465 -20.29 -11.45 8.60
N PRO A 466 -20.87 -11.15 9.77
CA PRO A 466 -21.20 -9.79 10.14
C PRO A 466 -19.95 -8.91 10.23
N LEU A 467 -20.10 -7.63 9.92
CA LEU A 467 -19.06 -6.61 10.06
C LEU A 467 -18.76 -6.37 11.53
N ASN A 468 -17.58 -5.82 11.81
CA ASN A 468 -17.21 -5.28 13.12
C ASN A 468 -16.56 -3.89 12.96
N ILE A 469 -16.23 -3.25 14.08
CA ILE A 469 -15.60 -1.92 14.12
C ILE A 469 -14.19 -1.96 14.76
N ASN A 470 -13.55 -3.13 14.78
CA ASN A 470 -12.24 -3.31 15.40
C ASN A 470 -11.11 -2.88 14.45
N MET A 471 -10.09 -2.20 14.99
CA MET A 471 -8.86 -1.81 14.31
C MET A 471 -9.11 -1.13 12.94
N GLU A 472 -8.70 -1.78 11.84
CA GLU A 472 -8.80 -1.27 10.47
C GLU A 472 -10.24 -1.22 9.92
N TYR A 473 -11.17 -1.96 10.54
CA TYR A 473 -12.57 -2.06 10.11
C TYR A 473 -13.46 -0.94 10.64
N GLY A 474 -12.98 -0.13 11.59
CA GLY A 474 -13.75 0.97 12.15
C GLY A 474 -12.86 1.94 12.92
N ILE A 475 -12.81 1.79 14.23
CA ILE A 475 -12.06 2.69 15.11
C ILE A 475 -10.72 2.05 15.45
N TRP A 476 -9.64 2.74 15.10
CA TRP A 476 -8.28 2.33 15.41
C TRP A 476 -8.13 2.12 16.91
N GLY A 477 -7.61 0.95 17.29
CA GLY A 477 -7.40 0.54 18.67
C GLY A 477 -8.58 -0.15 19.35
N PHE A 478 -9.79 -0.16 18.76
CA PHE A 478 -10.83 -1.09 19.19
C PHE A 478 -10.36 -2.52 18.90
N ARG A 479 -10.31 -3.36 19.93
CA ARG A 479 -9.90 -4.77 19.87
C ARG A 479 -10.92 -5.60 20.63
N ASP A 480 -11.23 -6.79 20.10
CA ASP A 480 -12.09 -7.78 20.74
C ASP A 480 -13.49 -7.28 21.14
N THR A 481 -13.99 -6.23 20.49
CA THR A 481 -15.36 -5.80 20.69
C THR A 481 -16.30 -6.80 20.02
N LYS A 482 -17.33 -7.24 20.75
CA LYS A 482 -18.37 -8.15 20.23
C LYS A 482 -19.46 -7.42 19.43
N LEU A 483 -19.15 -6.23 18.94
CA LEU A 483 -20.08 -5.40 18.18
C LEU A 483 -20.08 -5.85 16.74
N ASN A 484 -21.14 -6.58 16.38
CA ASN A 484 -21.29 -7.16 15.05
C ASN A 484 -22.62 -6.74 14.44
N GLY A 485 -22.64 -6.52 13.12
CA GLY A 485 -23.84 -6.16 12.38
C GLY A 485 -23.62 -6.22 10.87
N TYR A 486 -24.69 -6.15 10.09
CA TYR A 486 -24.60 -6.19 8.62
C TYR A 486 -24.62 -4.82 7.95
N GLN A 487 -24.78 -3.74 8.72
CA GLN A 487 -24.61 -2.37 8.25
C GLN A 487 -23.61 -1.60 9.11
N ARG A 488 -22.69 -0.90 8.46
CA ARG A 488 -21.65 -0.09 9.11
C ARG A 488 -21.50 1.24 8.42
N LEU A 489 -21.37 2.30 9.20
CA LEU A 489 -20.96 3.63 8.75
C LEU A 489 -19.75 4.08 9.57
N ASN A 490 -18.63 4.29 8.89
CA ASN A 490 -17.42 4.85 9.44
C ASN A 490 -17.22 6.27 8.94
N MET A 491 -16.76 7.15 9.82
CA MET A 491 -16.39 8.52 9.53
C MET A 491 -15.05 8.81 10.18
N GLY A 492 -14.11 9.34 9.40
CA GLY A 492 -12.75 9.64 9.83
C GLY A 492 -12.35 11.04 9.42
N SER A 493 -11.64 11.72 10.31
CA SER A 493 -11.03 13.03 10.07
C SER A 493 -9.61 13.00 10.62
N GLU A 494 -8.62 13.28 9.79
CA GLU A 494 -7.22 13.36 10.21
C GLU A 494 -6.61 14.68 9.74
N THR A 495 -5.97 15.38 10.67
CA THR A 495 -5.16 16.57 10.38
C THR A 495 -3.70 16.20 10.53
N VAL A 496 -2.91 16.37 9.48
CA VAL A 496 -1.47 16.12 9.49
C VAL A 496 -0.71 17.43 9.40
N TYR A 497 0.22 17.62 10.34
CA TYR A 497 1.21 18.68 10.36
C TYR A 497 2.57 18.13 9.91
N TYR A 498 3.05 18.60 8.77
CA TYR A 498 4.38 18.30 8.25
C TYR A 498 5.39 19.25 8.88
N SER A 499 6.13 18.76 9.87
CA SER A 499 7.11 19.55 10.58
C SER A 499 8.40 19.69 9.74
N PRO A 500 9.07 20.85 9.77
CA PRO A 500 10.42 21.00 9.21
C PRO A 500 11.49 20.26 10.05
N LEU A 501 11.12 19.62 11.16
CA LEU A 501 12.06 18.87 12.00
C LEU A 501 12.63 17.65 11.25
N LYS A 502 13.95 17.67 11.07
CA LYS A 502 14.73 16.60 10.47
C LYS A 502 15.91 16.24 11.37
N VAL A 503 16.08 14.96 11.69
CA VAL A 503 17.19 14.47 12.52
C VAL A 503 17.86 13.33 11.78
N LEU A 504 19.13 13.48 11.37
CA LEU A 504 19.87 12.43 10.62
C LEU A 504 19.12 11.86 9.39
N GLY A 505 18.30 12.68 8.73
CA GLY A 505 17.47 12.27 7.59
C GLY A 505 16.06 11.81 7.95
N PHE A 506 15.79 11.49 9.22
CA PHE A 506 14.45 11.19 9.71
C PHE A 506 13.62 12.48 9.82
N LYS A 507 12.48 12.50 9.14
CA LYS A 507 11.49 13.58 9.16
C LYS A 507 10.34 13.21 10.09
N PHE A 508 9.76 14.22 10.74
CA PHE A 508 8.70 14.07 11.72
C PHE A 508 7.40 14.73 11.23
N ASN A 509 6.31 13.97 11.22
CA ASN A 509 4.96 14.50 10.95
C ASN A 509 4.10 14.27 12.19
N PHE A 510 3.39 15.29 12.64
CA PHE A 510 2.44 15.18 13.75
C PHE A 510 1.03 15.01 13.18
N PHE A 511 0.17 14.29 13.86
CA PHE A 511 -1.21 14.13 13.41
C PHE A 511 -2.19 14.11 14.57
N THR A 512 -3.42 14.53 14.29
CA THR A 512 -4.58 14.38 15.16
C THR A 512 -5.70 13.72 14.37
N SER A 513 -6.42 12.80 14.99
CA SER A 513 -7.47 12.01 14.34
C SER A 513 -8.74 12.02 15.18
N LEU A 514 -9.87 12.16 14.51
CA LEU A 514 -11.21 11.94 15.03
C LEU A 514 -11.85 10.84 14.20
N GLN A 515 -12.33 9.79 14.85
CA GLN A 515 -12.95 8.64 14.24
C GLN A 515 -14.30 8.40 14.89
N ALA A 516 -15.29 8.06 14.07
CA ALA A 516 -16.63 7.77 14.53
C ALA A 516 -17.19 6.58 13.73
N SER A 517 -17.83 5.63 14.42
CA SER A 517 -18.38 4.43 13.78
C SER A 517 -19.76 4.10 14.35
N MET A 518 -20.68 3.72 13.47
CA MET A 518 -21.99 3.17 13.80
C MET A 518 -22.12 1.79 13.16
N ILE A 519 -22.75 0.86 13.88
CA ILE A 519 -22.99 -0.50 13.40
C ILE A 519 -24.34 -1.00 13.92
N THR A 520 -25.07 -1.78 13.12
CA THR A 520 -26.37 -2.37 13.49
C THR A 520 -26.20 -3.56 14.43
N ALA A 521 -25.77 -3.29 15.66
CA ALA A 521 -25.56 -4.30 16.69
C ALA A 521 -26.77 -4.46 17.64
N LYS A 522 -27.62 -3.42 17.78
CA LYS A 522 -28.78 -3.42 18.69
C LYS A 522 -30.12 -3.28 17.97
N SER A 523 -30.15 -2.49 16.90
CA SER A 523 -31.34 -2.25 16.07
C SER A 523 -30.95 -2.43 14.60
N ASP A 524 -31.90 -2.84 13.77
CA ASP A 524 -31.72 -2.94 12.31
C ASP A 524 -31.58 -1.55 11.67
N ASP A 525 -32.14 -0.51 12.32
CA ASP A 525 -31.99 0.87 11.91
C ASP A 525 -30.63 1.43 12.36
N LEU A 526 -29.71 1.65 11.42
CA LEU A 526 -28.36 2.13 11.70
C LEU A 526 -28.33 3.38 12.59
N LEU A 527 -29.23 4.36 12.34
CA LEU A 527 -29.25 5.64 13.07
C LEU A 527 -29.74 5.52 14.52
N GLN A 528 -30.42 4.44 14.89
CA GLN A 528 -30.84 4.18 16.27
C GLN A 528 -29.73 3.53 17.11
N ASN A 529 -28.65 3.06 16.48
CA ASN A 529 -27.53 2.45 17.17
C ASN A 529 -26.59 3.53 17.74
N PRO A 530 -25.85 3.21 18.83
CA PRO A 530 -24.91 4.15 19.42
C PRO A 530 -23.76 4.52 18.46
N LEU A 531 -23.39 5.80 18.44
CA LEU A 531 -22.23 6.31 17.73
C LEU A 531 -20.97 6.15 18.57
N TYR A 532 -20.06 5.25 18.21
CA TYR A 532 -18.77 5.07 18.88
C TYR A 532 -17.75 6.10 18.41
N LEU A 533 -16.91 6.62 19.31
CA LEU A 533 -15.93 7.67 19.02
C LEU A 533 -14.51 7.28 19.43
N GLY A 534 -13.53 7.70 18.64
CA GLY A 534 -12.11 7.63 18.95
C GLY A 534 -11.41 8.95 18.62
N LEU A 535 -10.74 9.51 19.63
CA LEU A 535 -9.93 10.73 19.53
C LEU A 535 -8.47 10.34 19.66
N GLY A 536 -7.64 10.64 18.67
CA GLY A 536 -6.25 10.22 18.63
C GLY A 536 -5.31 11.35 18.28
N GLY A 537 -4.05 11.19 18.67
CA GLY A 537 -2.98 12.06 18.23
C GLY A 537 -1.61 11.42 18.40
N GLY A 538 -0.63 11.91 17.66
CA GLY A 538 0.70 11.35 17.71
C GLY A 538 1.65 11.94 16.69
N PHE A 539 2.74 11.22 16.44
CA PHE A 539 3.69 11.56 15.40
C PHE A 539 4.16 10.33 14.64
N ARG A 540 4.59 10.57 13.41
CA ARG A 540 5.12 9.60 12.45
C ARG A 540 6.55 10.02 12.11
N ILE A 541 7.48 9.07 12.13
CA ILE A 541 8.89 9.27 11.82
C ILE A 541 9.25 8.41 10.61
N ARG A 542 9.87 9.01 9.61
CA ARG A 542 10.37 8.28 8.44
C ARG A 542 11.63 8.89 7.87
N ASN A 543 12.51 8.04 7.36
CA ASN A 543 13.62 8.45 6.51
C ASN A 543 13.39 7.90 5.09
N GLU A 544 13.12 8.78 4.13
CA GLU A 544 12.81 8.39 2.74
C GLU A 544 14.00 7.77 1.99
N ASN A 545 15.24 7.89 2.52
CA ASN A 545 16.42 7.26 1.94
C ASN A 545 16.65 5.84 2.46
N LEU A 546 15.87 5.38 3.45
CA LEU A 546 15.97 4.05 4.03
C LEU A 546 14.72 3.23 3.68
N ALA A 547 14.89 1.93 3.44
CA ALA A 547 13.77 1.01 3.21
C ALA A 547 13.04 0.64 4.52
N LEU A 548 12.83 1.61 5.41
CA LEU A 548 12.14 1.44 6.69
C LEU A 548 10.68 1.84 6.56
N ASN A 549 9.82 1.05 7.21
CA ASN A 549 8.43 1.44 7.44
C ASN A 549 8.37 2.69 8.33
N THR A 550 7.25 3.41 8.26
CA THR A 550 7.10 4.64 9.05
C THR A 550 6.83 4.26 10.50
N ILE A 551 7.62 4.75 11.44
CA ILE A 551 7.38 4.54 12.87
C ILE A 551 6.25 5.48 13.29
N LYS A 552 5.14 4.95 13.80
CA LYS A 552 3.99 5.67 14.34
C LYS A 552 3.98 5.52 15.85
N VAL A 553 4.02 6.66 16.55
CA VAL A 553 3.81 6.74 18.00
C VAL A 553 2.52 7.51 18.22
N SER A 554 1.55 6.90 18.91
CA SER A 554 0.21 7.48 19.04
C SER A 554 -0.47 7.15 20.35
N GLY A 555 -1.29 8.10 20.81
CA GLY A 555 -2.22 7.92 21.91
C GLY A 555 -3.65 8.16 21.47
N TYR A 556 -4.59 7.37 22.00
CA TYR A 556 -6.01 7.45 21.71
C TYR A 556 -6.86 7.43 22.98
N TYR A 557 -7.96 8.18 22.94
CA TYR A 557 -9.01 8.26 23.95
C TYR A 557 -10.37 7.91 23.35
N TYR A 558 -11.12 7.05 24.04
CA TYR A 558 -12.40 6.52 23.59
C TYR A 558 -13.49 6.85 24.63
N PRO A 559 -14.27 7.93 24.43
CA PRO A 559 -15.25 8.41 25.41
C PRO A 559 -16.30 7.35 25.77
N ASN A 560 -16.74 6.57 24.79
CA ASN A 560 -17.80 5.57 24.89
C ASN A 560 -17.32 4.17 24.48
N ALA A 561 -16.12 3.80 24.90
CA ALA A 561 -15.57 2.46 24.67
C ALA A 561 -16.52 1.36 25.20
N PRO A 562 -16.92 0.37 24.37
CA PRO A 562 -17.69 -0.79 24.83
C PRO A 562 -16.79 -1.76 25.62
N ALA A 563 -17.30 -2.45 26.64
CA ALA A 563 -16.52 -3.49 27.33
C ALA A 563 -16.12 -4.62 26.34
N PRO A 564 -14.88 -5.16 26.38
CA PRO A 564 -13.82 -4.98 27.40
C PRO A 564 -12.80 -3.86 27.10
N MET A 565 -13.08 -2.97 26.14
CA MET A 565 -12.12 -1.94 25.71
C MET A 565 -11.75 -0.96 26.82
N LYS A 566 -10.45 -0.69 26.96
CA LYS A 566 -9.94 0.40 27.80
C LYS A 566 -10.22 1.74 27.11
N LYS A 567 -10.48 2.78 27.91
CA LYS A 567 -10.74 4.14 27.39
C LYS A 567 -9.50 4.85 26.85
N LEU A 568 -8.30 4.38 27.20
CA LEU A 568 -7.03 4.97 26.77
C LEU A 568 -6.13 3.90 26.17
N MET A 569 -5.43 4.25 25.11
CA MET A 569 -4.45 3.39 24.44
C MET A 569 -3.21 4.21 24.06
N LEU A 570 -2.03 3.65 24.32
CA LEU A 570 -0.75 4.14 23.79
C LEU A 570 -0.15 3.03 22.94
N GLU A 571 0.36 3.39 21.77
CA GLU A 571 0.86 2.43 20.80
C GLU A 571 2.11 2.97 20.09
N ILE A 572 3.10 2.10 19.93
CA ILE A 572 4.25 2.28 19.05
C ILE A 572 4.20 1.14 18.04
N THR A 573 4.07 1.48 16.77
CA THR A 573 3.97 0.51 15.68
C THR A 573 4.65 1.05 14.44
N THR A 574 4.90 0.20 13.46
CA THR A 574 5.36 0.58 12.12
C THR A 574 4.21 0.46 11.14
N ILE A 575 3.94 1.52 10.40
CA ILE A 575 2.93 1.56 9.34
C ILE A 575 3.61 1.47 7.98
N VAL A 576 3.01 0.71 7.09
CA VAL A 576 3.46 0.60 5.70
C VAL A 576 3.29 1.96 5.02
N ASP A 577 4.14 2.18 4.04
CA ASP A 577 4.10 3.34 3.20
C ASP A 577 2.78 3.45 2.41
N PHE A 578 1.90 4.37 2.80
CA PHE A 578 0.65 4.63 2.07
C PHE A 578 0.96 5.27 0.71
N ARG A 579 0.49 4.62 -0.35
CA ARG A 579 0.45 5.14 -1.71
C ARG A 579 -0.97 5.00 -2.23
N PHE A 580 -1.39 5.89 -3.11
CA PHE A 580 -2.62 5.66 -3.87
C PHE A 580 -2.50 4.34 -4.62
N ASP A 581 -3.58 3.57 -4.63
CA ASP A 581 -3.61 2.42 -5.49
C ASP A 581 -3.83 2.89 -6.93
N ILE A 582 -2.72 2.94 -7.66
CA ILE A 582 -2.61 3.54 -8.98
C ILE A 582 -2.95 2.56 -10.11
N SER A 583 -3.23 1.28 -9.85
CA SER A 583 -3.51 0.31 -10.91
C SER A 583 -5.01 0.30 -11.25
N ALA A 584 -5.35 0.63 -12.50
CA ALA A 584 -6.72 0.50 -13.00
C ALA A 584 -7.15 -0.97 -13.09
N LEU A 585 -6.31 -1.81 -13.71
CA LEU A 585 -6.59 -3.23 -13.94
C LEU A 585 -6.03 -4.08 -12.79
N ARG A 586 -6.86 -4.95 -12.22
CA ARG A 586 -6.50 -5.88 -11.13
C ARG A 586 -7.21 -7.20 -11.30
N ALA A 587 -6.85 -8.19 -10.48
CA ALA A 587 -7.56 -9.46 -10.47
C ALA A 587 -9.05 -9.22 -10.16
N PRO A 588 -9.98 -9.72 -11.00
CA PRO A 588 -11.41 -9.66 -10.71
C PRO A 588 -11.73 -10.23 -9.34
N SER A 589 -12.61 -9.58 -8.58
CA SER A 589 -12.99 -10.04 -7.24
C SER A 589 -14.46 -9.76 -6.97
N PHE A 590 -15.03 -10.49 -6.00
CA PHE A 590 -16.29 -10.08 -5.41
C PHE A 590 -16.14 -8.73 -4.71
N LEU A 591 -17.19 -7.91 -4.73
CA LEU A 591 -17.26 -6.70 -3.93
C LEU A 591 -17.08 -7.06 -2.46
N SER A 592 -16.06 -6.48 -1.83
CA SER A 592 -15.60 -6.87 -0.50
C SER A 592 -16.60 -6.46 0.58
N PHE A 593 -16.99 -7.39 1.45
CA PHE A 593 -17.81 -7.14 2.64
C PHE A 593 -17.01 -7.42 3.92
N ARG A 594 -16.20 -6.44 4.37
CA ARG A 594 -15.40 -6.52 5.60
C ARG A 594 -15.02 -5.15 6.11
#